data_AF-A0A7H4MAM1-F1
#
_entry.id   AF-A0A7H4MAM1-F1
#
_cell.length_a   1.000
_cell.length_b   1.000
_cell.length_c   1.000
_cell.angle_alpha   90.00
_cell.angle_beta   90.00
_cell.angle_gamma   90.00
#
_symmetry.space_group_name_H-M   'P 1'
#
loop_
_entity.id
_entity.type
_entity.pdbx_description
1 polymer ?
#
loop_
_entity_poly.entity_id
_entity_poly.type
_entity_poly.pdbx_seq_one_letter_code
_entity_poly.pdbx_strand_id
1 'polypeptide(L)'
;MAGLILRKEEFFPSATQAVAVADRYPQNVFAEHTHEFCELVLVWRGNGLHVLNDRPWRITRGDLFYIRAEDKHSYASVNDLVLQNIIYCPERLQLNFDWAGTIPGLFWQRRGSPTGAWAAQVWRRRAR
;
A
#
# COMPACT_ATOMS: atom_id res chain seq x y z
N MET A 1 -0.90 0.14 24.04
CA MET A 1 -1.46 1.27 23.28
C MET A 1 -1.96 0.72 21.97
N ALA A 2 -3.25 0.82 21.66
CA ALA A 2 -3.77 0.40 20.36
C ALA A 2 -3.30 1.40 19.28
N GLY A 3 -2.74 0.92 18.18
CA GLY A 3 -2.33 1.77 17.05
C GLY A 3 -3.52 2.38 16.31
N LEU A 4 -3.29 3.44 15.52
CA LEU A 4 -4.31 4.02 14.65
C LEU A 4 -4.68 3.01 13.55
N ILE A 5 -5.98 2.77 13.35
CA ILE A 5 -6.50 1.89 12.30
C ILE A 5 -7.41 2.72 11.40
N LEU A 6 -7.08 2.81 10.11
CA LEU A 6 -7.92 3.46 9.12
C LEU A 6 -9.02 2.51 8.65
N ARG A 7 -10.27 2.92 8.84
CA ARG A 7 -11.48 2.10 8.61
C ARG A 7 -12.01 2.25 7.20
N LYS A 8 -12.58 1.18 6.63
CA LYS A 8 -13.13 1.22 5.25
C LYS A 8 -14.23 2.26 5.11
N GLU A 9 -15.05 2.40 6.14
CA GLU A 9 -16.24 3.25 6.15
C GLU A 9 -15.91 4.74 6.04
N GLU A 10 -14.69 5.13 6.41
CA GLU A 10 -14.22 6.52 6.31
C GLU A 10 -13.59 6.84 4.95
N PHE A 11 -13.11 5.82 4.23
CA PHE A 11 -12.31 6.00 3.01
C PHE A 11 -13.02 5.54 1.72
N PHE A 12 -14.07 4.73 1.83
CA PHE A 12 -14.86 4.27 0.69
C PHE A 12 -16.23 4.94 0.69
N PRO A 13 -16.65 5.58 -0.43
CA PRO A 13 -17.97 6.21 -0.55
C PRO A 13 -19.18 5.30 -0.29
N SER A 14 -19.03 3.98 -0.46
CA SER A 14 -20.10 3.02 -0.18
C SER A 14 -19.56 1.65 0.28
N ALA A 15 -20.43 0.86 0.92
CA ALA A 15 -20.11 -0.50 1.35
C ALA A 15 -19.87 -1.48 0.19
N THR A 16 -20.35 -1.17 -1.01
CA THR A 16 -20.19 -2.00 -2.21
C THR A 16 -18.98 -1.59 -3.05
N GLN A 17 -18.46 -0.37 -2.88
CA GLN A 17 -17.30 0.09 -3.63
C GLN A 17 -16.06 -0.70 -3.22
N ALA A 18 -15.45 -1.36 -4.20
CA ALA A 18 -14.30 -2.23 -3.99
C ALA A 18 -12.96 -1.49 -4.11
N VAL A 19 -12.90 -0.40 -4.87
CA VAL A 19 -11.68 0.40 -5.13
C VAL A 19 -12.00 1.89 -5.13
N ALA A 20 -11.08 2.68 -4.58
CA ALA A 20 -11.13 4.13 -4.61
C ALA A 20 -9.71 4.72 -4.77
N VAL A 21 -9.63 5.99 -5.16
CA VAL A 21 -8.36 6.73 -5.21
C VAL A 21 -8.37 7.76 -4.10
N ALA A 22 -7.36 7.69 -3.24
CA ALA A 22 -7.12 8.66 -2.19
C ALA A 22 -5.94 9.55 -2.60
N ASP A 23 -6.29 10.73 -3.09
CA ASP A 23 -5.32 11.73 -3.57
C ASP A 23 -4.53 12.36 -2.43
N ARG A 24 -3.23 12.61 -2.66
CA ARG A 24 -2.31 13.27 -1.72
C ARG A 24 -1.45 14.31 -2.42
N TYR A 25 -2.00 15.52 -2.54
CA TYR A 25 -1.38 16.67 -3.21
C TYR A 25 -1.16 17.84 -2.23
N PRO A 26 -0.09 17.87 -1.42
CA PRO A 26 0.92 16.83 -1.22
C PRO A 26 0.55 15.83 -0.11
N GLN A 27 1.37 14.80 0.08
CA GLN A 27 1.37 13.96 1.27
C GLN A 27 2.07 14.70 2.41
N ASN A 28 1.30 15.00 3.46
CA ASN A 28 1.84 15.52 4.72
C ASN A 28 2.47 14.41 5.57
N VAL A 29 3.17 14.79 6.65
CA VAL A 29 3.54 13.83 7.70
C VAL A 29 2.29 13.11 8.18
N PHE A 30 2.35 11.79 8.26
CA PHE A 30 1.22 10.96 8.67
C PHE A 30 1.71 9.88 9.61
N ALA A 31 1.07 9.78 10.77
CA ALA A 31 1.47 8.91 11.87
C ALA A 31 1.42 7.43 11.48
N GLU A 32 2.08 6.58 12.27
CA GLU A 32 2.02 5.14 12.08
C GLU A 32 0.58 4.65 12.22
N HIS A 33 0.14 3.86 11.24
CA HIS A 33 -1.20 3.31 11.18
C HIS A 33 -1.20 1.98 10.43
N THR A 34 -2.25 1.19 10.66
CA THR A 34 -2.67 0.06 9.82
C THR A 34 -4.02 0.38 9.19
N HIS A 35 -4.56 -0.56 8.41
CA HIS A 35 -5.82 -0.38 7.70
C HIS A 35 -6.72 -1.60 7.86
N GLU A 36 -7.96 -1.46 7.44
CA GLU A 36 -8.82 -2.62 7.15
C GLU A 36 -8.81 -3.01 5.67
N PHE A 37 -8.21 -2.19 4.81
CA PHE A 37 -8.15 -2.34 3.35
C PHE A 37 -6.68 -2.40 2.88
N CYS A 38 -6.45 -2.88 1.66
CA CYS A 38 -5.11 -2.83 1.05
C CYS A 38 -4.95 -1.53 0.26
N GLU A 39 -3.70 -1.15 -0.02
CA GLU A 39 -3.42 -0.01 -0.90
C GLU A 39 -2.18 -0.20 -1.79
N LEU A 40 -2.25 0.38 -2.98
CA LEU A 40 -1.08 0.62 -3.84
C LEU A 40 -0.69 2.09 -3.72
N VAL A 41 0.57 2.35 -3.37
CA VAL A 41 1.10 3.72 -3.25
C VAL A 41 1.96 4.01 -4.47
N LEU A 42 1.58 5.03 -5.25
CA LEU A 42 2.33 5.48 -6.42
C LEU A 42 2.90 6.88 -6.18
N VAL A 43 4.22 7.03 -6.21
CA VAL A 43 4.88 8.33 -6.01
C VAL A 43 5.05 9.07 -7.33
N TRP A 44 4.40 10.23 -7.47
CA TRP A 44 4.40 11.06 -8.68
C TRP A 44 5.57 12.03 -8.76
N ARG A 45 5.90 12.71 -7.65
CA ARG A 45 7.03 13.65 -7.55
C ARG A 45 7.41 13.91 -6.08
N GLY A 46 8.45 14.73 -5.88
CA GLY A 46 8.97 15.07 -4.56
C GLY A 46 9.69 13.89 -3.93
N ASN A 47 9.95 13.98 -2.63
CA ASN A 47 10.60 12.91 -1.87
C ASN A 47 10.19 12.92 -0.40
N GLY A 48 10.40 11.80 0.29
CA GLY A 48 10.15 11.69 1.73
C GLY A 48 10.67 10.39 2.32
N LEU A 49 10.33 10.15 3.57
CA LEU A 49 10.60 8.89 4.27
C LEU A 49 9.29 8.14 4.49
N HIS A 50 9.19 6.94 3.91
CA HIS A 50 8.11 6.00 4.16
C HIS A 50 8.64 4.89 5.06
N VAL A 51 8.17 4.80 6.30
CA VAL A 51 8.52 3.71 7.22
C VAL A 51 7.45 2.67 7.13
N LEU A 52 7.80 1.45 6.74
CA LEU A 52 6.87 0.34 6.49
C LEU A 52 7.36 -0.90 7.24
N ASN A 53 6.55 -1.38 8.19
CA ASN A 53 6.89 -2.47 9.10
C ASN A 53 8.29 -2.27 9.72
N ASP A 54 8.48 -1.11 10.35
CA ASP A 54 9.74 -0.67 10.99
C ASP A 54 10.93 -0.50 10.04
N ARG A 55 10.75 -0.72 8.72
CA ARG A 55 11.79 -0.54 7.71
C ARG A 55 11.68 0.83 7.05
N PRO A 56 12.72 1.68 7.11
CA PRO A 56 12.71 2.98 6.45
C PRO A 56 12.99 2.89 4.94
N TRP A 57 12.22 3.64 4.14
CA TRP A 57 12.40 3.80 2.70
C TRP A 57 12.45 5.27 2.33
N ARG A 58 13.56 5.72 1.73
CA ARG A 58 13.62 7.03 1.09
C ARG A 58 12.86 6.96 -0.23
N ILE A 59 11.74 7.65 -0.34
CA ILE A 59 10.86 7.55 -1.51
C ILE A 59 10.96 8.77 -2.41
N THR A 60 10.76 8.55 -3.70
CA THR A 60 10.77 9.56 -4.76
C THR A 60 9.96 9.09 -5.97
N ARG A 61 9.84 9.94 -6.99
CA ARG A 61 9.12 9.68 -8.23
C ARG A 61 9.40 8.28 -8.80
N GLY A 62 8.32 7.57 -9.13
CA GLY A 62 8.39 6.26 -9.80
C GLY A 62 8.57 5.08 -8.85
N ASP A 63 8.58 5.32 -7.53
CA ASP A 63 8.42 4.27 -6.55
C ASP A 63 6.95 3.81 -6.48
N LEU A 64 6.77 2.50 -6.36
CA LEU A 64 5.49 1.82 -6.17
C LEU A 64 5.59 0.87 -4.97
N PHE A 65 4.62 0.95 -4.07
CA PHE A 65 4.50 0.04 -2.94
C PHE A 65 3.18 -0.69 -2.98
N TYR A 66 3.20 -1.97 -2.64
CA TYR A 66 2.02 -2.72 -2.24
C TYR A 66 1.97 -2.84 -0.71
N ILE A 67 0.88 -2.35 -0.13
CA ILE A 67 0.62 -2.31 1.32
C ILE A 67 -0.61 -3.17 1.61
N ARG A 68 -0.48 -4.15 2.50
CA ARG A 68 -1.60 -4.96 2.97
C ARG A 68 -2.26 -4.29 4.18
N ALA A 69 -3.49 -4.69 4.48
CA ALA A 69 -4.25 -4.14 5.62
C ALA A 69 -3.49 -4.26 6.96
N GLU A 70 -2.80 -5.38 7.18
CA GLU A 70 -2.03 -5.63 8.41
C GLU A 70 -0.65 -4.95 8.45
N ASP A 71 -0.18 -4.40 7.33
CA ASP A 71 1.09 -3.70 7.30
C ASP A 71 0.94 -2.34 8.00
N LYS A 72 1.89 -2.03 8.90
CA LYS A 72 1.92 -0.74 9.59
C LYS A 72 2.87 0.21 8.89
N HIS A 73 2.47 1.46 8.69
CA HIS A 73 3.35 2.42 8.04
C HIS A 73 3.09 3.88 8.37
N SER A 74 4.08 4.73 8.09
CA SER A 74 4.04 6.18 8.32
C SER A 74 4.81 6.94 7.26
N TYR A 75 4.52 8.25 7.15
CA TYR A 75 5.27 9.18 6.30
C TYR A 75 5.89 10.28 7.16
N ALA A 76 7.19 10.52 6.98
CA ALA A 76 7.97 11.53 7.67
C ALA A 76 8.94 12.24 6.70
N SER A 77 9.54 13.35 7.16
CA SER A 77 10.56 14.11 6.40
C SER A 77 10.17 14.38 4.94
N VAL A 78 8.94 14.84 4.72
CA VAL A 78 8.35 15.05 3.40
C VAL A 78 8.84 16.36 2.77
N ASN A 79 9.11 16.34 1.46
CA ASN A 79 9.51 17.49 0.66
C ASN A 79 8.80 17.47 -0.70
N ASP A 80 7.74 18.29 -0.80
CA ASP A 80 6.81 18.36 -1.94
C ASP A 80 6.39 16.98 -2.48
N LEU A 81 6.27 16.01 -1.56
CA LEU A 81 5.97 14.62 -1.84
C LEU A 81 4.53 14.52 -2.35
N VAL A 82 4.37 14.06 -3.57
CA VAL A 82 3.06 13.83 -4.16
C VAL A 82 2.94 12.37 -4.54
N LEU A 83 1.86 11.75 -4.06
CA LEU A 83 1.56 10.35 -4.30
C LEU A 83 0.04 10.15 -4.41
N GLN A 84 -0.35 8.99 -4.90
CA GLN A 84 -1.73 8.51 -4.86
C GLN A 84 -1.76 7.16 -4.18
N ASN A 85 -2.77 6.97 -3.32
CA ASN A 85 -3.09 5.66 -2.77
C ASN A 85 -4.30 5.12 -3.55
N ILE A 86 -4.10 4.04 -4.28
CA ILE A 86 -5.20 3.25 -4.85
C ILE A 86 -5.59 2.24 -3.78
N ILE A 87 -6.64 2.57 -3.03
CA ILE A 87 -7.12 1.75 -1.91
C ILE A 87 -8.16 0.76 -2.41
N TYR A 88 -8.15 -0.46 -1.88
CA TYR A 88 -9.12 -1.47 -2.28
C TYR A 88 -9.41 -2.52 -1.20
N CYS A 89 -10.62 -3.08 -1.26
CA CYS A 89 -11.08 -4.16 -0.40
C CYS A 89 -11.08 -5.47 -1.19
N PRO A 90 -10.12 -6.40 -0.96
CA PRO A 90 -10.03 -7.66 -1.70
C PRO A 90 -11.34 -8.45 -1.74
N GLU A 91 -12.06 -8.49 -0.62
CA GLU A 91 -13.33 -9.21 -0.47
C GLU A 91 -14.50 -8.59 -1.23
N ARG A 92 -14.38 -7.33 -1.65
CA ARG A 92 -15.40 -6.63 -2.46
C ARG A 92 -15.12 -6.74 -3.96
N LEU A 93 -13.94 -7.20 -4.37
CA LEU A 93 -13.58 -7.35 -5.79
C LEU A 93 -14.32 -8.54 -6.40
N GLN A 94 -15.45 -8.26 -7.06
CA GLN A 94 -16.22 -9.26 -7.82
C GLN A 94 -15.70 -9.36 -9.25
N LEU A 95 -14.44 -9.75 -9.40
CA LEU A 95 -13.86 -9.96 -10.72
C LEU A 95 -14.20 -11.39 -11.16
N ASN A 96 -14.98 -11.52 -12.23
CA ASN A 96 -15.20 -12.78 -12.92
C ASN A 96 -13.95 -13.14 -13.74
N PHE A 97 -12.84 -13.33 -13.04
CA PHE A 97 -11.51 -13.49 -13.63
C PHE A 97 -10.81 -14.66 -12.95
N ASP A 98 -10.38 -15.64 -13.73
CA ASP A 98 -9.57 -16.74 -13.22
C ASP A 98 -8.15 -16.24 -12.96
N TRP A 99 -7.99 -15.64 -11.80
CA TRP A 99 -6.73 -15.16 -11.29
C TRP A 99 -5.66 -16.24 -11.18
N ALA A 100 -6.06 -17.46 -10.80
CA ALA A 100 -5.12 -18.58 -10.63
C ALA A 100 -4.61 -19.06 -11.99
N GLY A 101 -5.49 -19.12 -13.00
CA GLY A 101 -5.14 -19.47 -14.37
C GLY A 101 -4.37 -18.38 -15.11
N THR A 102 -4.62 -17.10 -14.80
CA THR A 102 -4.02 -15.99 -15.56
C THR A 102 -2.71 -15.47 -14.97
N ILE A 103 -2.53 -15.56 -13.65
CA ILE A 103 -1.30 -15.14 -12.97
C ILE A 103 -0.76 -16.30 -12.12
N PRO A 104 0.07 -17.18 -12.70
CA PRO A 104 0.67 -18.29 -11.98
C PRO A 104 1.42 -17.80 -10.73
N GLY A 105 1.08 -18.34 -9.56
CA GLY A 105 1.72 -18.02 -8.28
C GLY A 105 1.06 -16.90 -7.45
N LEU A 106 0.01 -16.25 -7.96
CA LEU A 106 -0.68 -15.15 -7.26
C LEU A 106 -1.30 -15.55 -5.91
N PHE A 107 -1.78 -16.79 -5.79
CA PHE A 107 -2.40 -17.31 -4.57
C PHE A 107 -1.57 -18.38 -3.84
N TRP A 108 -0.23 -18.35 -3.95
CA TRP A 108 0.61 -19.29 -3.22
C TRP A 108 0.35 -19.19 -1.71
N GLN A 109 -0.46 -20.10 -1.18
CA GLN A 109 -0.72 -20.25 0.24
C GLN A 109 0.54 -20.85 0.88
N ARG A 110 1.05 -20.14 1.90
CA ARG A 110 2.15 -20.59 2.76
C ARG A 110 1.98 -22.06 3.16
N ARG A 111 2.75 -22.94 2.54
CA ARG A 111 3.32 -24.11 3.22
C ARG A 111 4.83 -23.95 3.23
N GLY A 112 5.34 -23.43 4.36
CA GLY A 112 6.71 -23.60 4.84
C GLY A 112 7.86 -23.09 3.96
N SER A 113 8.13 -21.78 3.93
CA SER A 113 9.48 -21.28 3.63
C SER A 113 10.12 -20.66 4.89
N PRO A 114 11.25 -21.19 5.39
CA PRO A 114 11.92 -20.72 6.60
C PRO A 114 12.88 -19.56 6.32
N THR A 115 12.37 -18.47 5.73
CA THR A 115 13.12 -17.21 5.61
C THR A 115 12.17 -16.03 5.79
N GLY A 116 12.34 -15.31 6.90
CA GLY A 116 11.72 -14.01 7.09
C GLY A 116 12.37 -13.00 6.15
N ALA A 117 11.78 -12.79 4.97
CA ALA A 117 12.13 -11.67 4.08
C ALA A 117 11.11 -11.54 2.93
N TRP A 118 9.83 -11.33 3.24
CA TRP A 118 8.95 -10.70 2.26
C TRP A 118 8.88 -9.23 2.63
N ALA A 119 9.87 -8.49 2.14
CA ALA A 119 9.74 -7.05 2.02
C ALA A 119 8.40 -6.76 1.32
N ALA A 120 7.68 -5.74 1.76
CA ALA A 120 6.66 -5.12 0.92
C ALA A 120 7.16 -5.08 -0.52
N GLN A 121 6.31 -5.41 -1.50
CA GLN A 121 6.71 -5.40 -2.90
C GLN A 121 6.96 -3.93 -3.30
N VAL A 122 8.18 -3.47 -3.05
CA VAL A 122 8.65 -2.13 -3.40
C VAL A 122 9.27 -2.25 -4.77
N TRP A 123 8.60 -1.70 -5.78
CA TRP A 123 9.16 -1.55 -7.11
C TRP A 123 9.68 -0.14 -7.28
N ARG A 124 10.94 -0.03 -7.67
CA ARG A 124 11.56 1.23 -8.06
C ARG A 124 11.92 1.15 -9.52
N ARG A 125 11.58 2.19 -10.30
CA ARG A 125 12.25 2.36 -11.59
C ARG A 125 13.74 2.52 -11.33
N ARG A 126 14.56 1.59 -11.83
CA ARG A 126 16.00 1.84 -11.96
C ARG A 126 16.15 3.05 -12.87
N ALA A 127 16.83 4.09 -12.39
CA ALA A 127 17.34 5.13 -13.27
C ALA A 127 18.17 4.44 -14.36
N ARG A 128 17.91 4.77 -15.63
CA ARG A 128 18.80 4.39 -16.73
C ARG A 128 20.05 5.25 -16.64
#